data_AF-W4GEG8-F1
#
_entry.id   AF-W4GEG8-F1
#
_cell.length_a   1.000
_cell.length_b   1.000
_cell.length_c   1.000
_cell.angle_alpha   90.00
_cell.angle_beta   90.00
_cell.angle_gamma   90.00
#
_symmetry.space_group_name_H-M   'P 1'
#
loop_
_entity.id
_entity.type
_entity.pdbx_description
1 polymer ?
#
loop_
_entity_poly.entity_id
_entity_poly.type
_entity_poly.pdbx_seq_one_letter_code
_entity_poly.pdbx_strand_id
1 'polypeptide(L)'
;MRPCLVTAAFLSVASALVHATTPLSTSPVAVNATAVAPPPSLDPQCYLMPILVLHPSPPLPTLDCVQPPLPSEDCIKATVSATLRVLQHPTDEWTCLHDPTTSTTANMSLRVRYRGDSSLRFTKHQYLLMFDVPTPLLVMPADTNWALHGPFIDGSMMRNHLAHWLYRGTGRYSPRSQHVALYIADPNGVPIYHGYYLLLETISYGPNRVGLALNVAADSDHSGGWAWQYNPLKYGTYSPNVVLDMYHGKFGMGARPLLMYPPGPTLSQRMRDEFVNVSTGFLPQYYRYLWHNMTSPLALKQHIDVGSFVDYFLHTEWSLNQDAYAKSAYFFKDRQRPIEAGPVWDLNLAYGLGSHAHADTWLYLAHPAWRRLVCNFEFANLAIARWKALRQSVWSDMAVVTFVQASASPLQRNLAKCNDWMSRQDSCASVSRSNQGTYVDQVSFLQAILLERANWMDIRMEQLYQKLDGAICGTVGDLPAFNCAEDGNDSGCLTSPAAYYSNVRFPPIRPPDDGTKKTDMQQLEQASAYDSPSIDPCWLAMGQSVTAGVWVLPERTQRDVCVQQPCDIV
;
A
#
# COMPACT_ATOMS: atom_id res chain seq x y z
N MET A 1 -32.58 -53.40 -9.20
CA MET A 1 -32.31 -52.36 -8.18
C MET A 1 -31.64 -51.19 -8.89
N ARG A 2 -32.11 -49.97 -8.60
CA ARG A 2 -31.83 -48.73 -9.34
C ARG A 2 -30.39 -48.21 -9.14
N PRO A 3 -29.86 -47.39 -10.08
CA PRO A 3 -28.55 -46.73 -9.98
C PRO A 3 -28.67 -45.35 -9.29
N CYS A 4 -27.56 -44.81 -8.76
CA CYS A 4 -27.41 -43.39 -8.45
C CYS A 4 -26.15 -42.84 -9.10
N LEU A 5 -26.37 -42.00 -10.11
CA LEU A 5 -25.40 -41.10 -10.73
C LEU A 5 -24.97 -40.01 -9.74
N VAL A 6 -23.68 -39.70 -9.71
CA VAL A 6 -23.16 -38.42 -9.19
C VAL A 6 -22.93 -37.51 -10.40
N THR A 7 -23.87 -36.61 -10.65
CA THR A 7 -23.76 -35.55 -11.66
C THR A 7 -22.93 -34.40 -11.07
N ALA A 8 -21.68 -34.28 -11.52
CA ALA A 8 -20.91 -33.05 -11.40
C ALA A 8 -21.49 -32.02 -12.38
N ALA A 9 -22.24 -31.05 -11.87
CA ALA A 9 -22.73 -29.93 -12.66
C ALA A 9 -21.57 -28.97 -12.96
N PHE A 10 -20.94 -29.13 -14.12
CA PHE A 10 -20.17 -28.07 -14.75
C PHE A 10 -21.14 -26.98 -15.21
N LEU A 11 -21.31 -25.95 -14.38
CA LEU A 11 -21.91 -24.70 -14.82
C LEU A 11 -20.90 -23.99 -15.73
N SER A 12 -21.08 -24.19 -17.03
CA SER A 12 -20.53 -23.35 -18.09
C SER A 12 -21.04 -21.91 -17.91
N VAL A 13 -20.30 -21.09 -17.17
CA VAL A 13 -20.46 -19.64 -17.22
C VAL A 13 -19.66 -19.17 -18.43
N ALA A 14 -20.35 -18.99 -19.54
CA ALA A 14 -19.84 -18.21 -20.67
C ALA A 14 -19.59 -16.78 -20.15
N SER A 15 -18.34 -16.49 -19.78
CA SER A 15 -17.91 -15.12 -19.52
C SER A 15 -17.86 -14.40 -20.86
N ALA A 16 -18.89 -13.61 -21.15
CA ALA A 16 -18.80 -12.56 -22.13
C ALA A 16 -17.72 -11.57 -21.66
N LEU A 17 -16.50 -11.72 -22.18
CA LEU A 17 -15.44 -10.72 -22.08
C LEU A 17 -15.90 -9.47 -22.84
N VAL A 18 -16.60 -8.58 -22.16
CA VAL A 18 -16.71 -7.19 -22.58
C VAL A 18 -15.33 -6.58 -22.34
N HIS A 19 -14.56 -6.47 -23.43
CA HIS A 19 -13.30 -5.74 -23.47
C HIS A 19 -13.60 -4.26 -23.26
N ALA A 20 -13.60 -3.82 -22.01
CA ALA A 20 -13.49 -2.41 -21.66
C ALA A 20 -12.02 -2.11 -21.36
N THR A 21 -11.23 -1.91 -22.41
CA THR A 21 -9.95 -1.20 -22.32
C THR A 21 -10.23 0.29 -22.11
N THR A 22 -10.75 0.65 -20.93
CA THR A 22 -10.73 2.05 -20.52
C THR A 22 -9.31 2.38 -20.08
N PRO A 23 -8.61 3.32 -20.74
CA PRO A 23 -7.34 3.81 -20.22
C PRO A 23 -7.55 4.32 -18.79
N LEU A 24 -6.50 4.26 -17.96
CA LEU A 24 -6.43 4.98 -16.69
C LEU A 24 -6.75 6.46 -16.98
N SER A 25 -8.01 6.83 -16.86
CA SER A 25 -8.46 8.20 -17.01
C SER A 25 -7.88 8.97 -15.84
N THR A 26 -6.77 9.65 -16.11
CA THR A 26 -6.21 10.72 -15.28
C THR A 26 -7.01 12.00 -15.42
N SER A 27 -8.28 11.92 -15.83
CA SER A 27 -9.14 13.08 -15.82
C SER A 27 -9.16 13.59 -14.38
N PRO A 28 -8.69 14.82 -14.10
CA PRO A 28 -9.09 15.46 -12.87
C PRO A 28 -10.62 15.37 -12.86
N VAL A 29 -11.22 15.00 -11.74
CA VAL A 29 -12.63 15.31 -11.54
C VAL A 29 -12.70 16.80 -11.86
N ALA A 30 -13.27 17.14 -13.02
CA ALA A 30 -13.55 18.50 -13.37
C ALA A 30 -14.53 18.93 -12.30
N VAL A 31 -14.03 19.62 -11.28
CA VAL A 31 -14.86 20.31 -10.33
C VAL A 31 -15.53 21.38 -11.17
N ASN A 32 -16.74 21.08 -11.63
CA ASN A 32 -17.59 22.05 -12.29
C ASN A 32 -17.82 23.15 -11.25
N ALA A 33 -17.07 24.24 -11.37
CA ALA A 33 -17.06 25.35 -10.41
C ALA A 33 -18.36 26.19 -10.44
N THR A 34 -19.49 25.59 -10.79
CA THR A 34 -20.79 26.24 -10.98
C THR A 34 -21.93 25.55 -10.25
N ALA A 35 -21.71 24.43 -9.54
CA ALA A 35 -22.72 23.88 -8.65
C ALA A 35 -22.78 24.73 -7.38
N VAL A 36 -23.85 25.51 -7.22
CA VAL A 36 -24.16 26.17 -5.95
C VAL A 36 -24.34 25.06 -4.91
N ALA A 37 -23.47 25.05 -3.90
CA ALA A 37 -23.55 24.05 -2.85
C ALA A 37 -24.95 24.04 -2.20
N PRO A 38 -25.47 22.86 -1.83
CA PRO A 38 -26.82 22.75 -1.32
C PRO A 38 -26.96 23.54 -0.02
N PRO A 39 -28.18 24.04 0.30
CA PRO A 39 -28.42 24.71 1.57
C PRO A 39 -28.06 23.78 2.74
N PRO A 40 -27.65 24.30 3.91
CA PRO A 40 -27.29 23.48 5.06
C PRO A 40 -28.46 22.58 5.47
N SER A 41 -28.24 21.27 5.61
CA SER A 41 -29.21 20.39 6.26
C SER A 41 -29.12 20.58 7.78
N LEU A 42 -30.28 20.64 8.45
CA LEU A 42 -30.35 20.66 9.92
C LEU A 42 -30.39 19.25 10.51
N ASP A 43 -30.65 18.23 9.70
CA ASP A 43 -30.68 16.84 10.14
C ASP A 43 -29.23 16.34 10.38
N PRO A 44 -28.89 15.90 11.61
CA PRO A 44 -27.56 15.42 11.94
C PRO A 44 -27.20 14.10 11.22
N GLN A 45 -28.17 13.41 10.62
CA GLN A 45 -27.98 12.14 9.90
C GLN A 45 -27.98 12.30 8.36
N CYS A 46 -27.86 13.55 7.89
CA CYS A 46 -27.60 13.88 6.48
C CYS A 46 -26.12 14.20 6.24
N TYR A 47 -25.56 13.79 5.12
CA TYR A 47 -24.13 13.96 4.82
C TYR A 47 -23.90 14.33 3.36
N LEU A 48 -22.92 15.20 3.10
CA LEU A 48 -22.42 15.48 1.74
C LEU A 48 -21.46 14.39 1.20
N MET A 49 -21.73 13.14 1.55
CA MET A 49 -20.97 11.97 1.15
C MET A 49 -21.84 10.71 1.29
N PRO A 50 -21.47 9.59 0.65
CA PRO A 50 -22.23 8.35 0.78
C PRO A 50 -22.28 7.84 2.22
N ILE A 51 -23.40 7.19 2.56
CA ILE A 51 -23.57 6.48 3.83
C ILE A 51 -23.40 4.98 3.57
N LEU A 52 -22.57 4.33 4.39
CA LEU A 52 -22.46 2.89 4.45
C LEU A 52 -23.14 2.39 5.72
N VAL A 53 -24.13 1.51 5.58
CA VAL A 53 -24.77 0.82 6.69
C VAL A 53 -24.35 -0.65 6.66
N LEU A 54 -23.49 -1.02 7.61
CA LEU A 54 -22.97 -2.37 7.77
C LEU A 54 -23.75 -3.10 8.86
N HIS A 55 -24.20 -4.32 8.59
CA HIS A 55 -24.90 -5.16 9.55
C HIS A 55 -24.17 -6.50 9.71
N PRO A 56 -23.28 -6.62 10.71
CA PRO A 56 -22.60 -7.87 11.03
C PRO A 56 -23.54 -8.91 11.65
N SER A 57 -23.42 -10.16 11.23
CA SER A 57 -24.16 -11.29 11.76
C SER A 57 -23.27 -12.54 11.77
N PRO A 58 -22.72 -12.96 12.94
CA PRO A 58 -22.93 -12.40 14.29
C PRO A 58 -22.25 -11.02 14.50
N PRO A 59 -22.47 -10.36 15.65
CA PRO A 59 -21.75 -9.15 16.02
C PRO A 59 -20.22 -9.33 15.95
N LEU A 60 -19.52 -8.23 15.66
CA LEU A 60 -18.05 -8.21 15.66
C LEU A 60 -17.48 -8.51 17.06
N PRO A 61 -16.25 -9.07 17.15
CA PRO A 61 -15.58 -9.29 18.42
C PRO A 61 -15.50 -8.02 19.28
N THR A 62 -15.52 -8.18 20.60
CA THR A 62 -15.26 -7.08 21.54
C THR A 62 -13.77 -7.00 21.87
N LEU A 63 -13.36 -5.90 22.53
CA LEU A 63 -11.99 -5.74 23.04
C LEU A 63 -11.62 -6.79 24.11
N ASP A 64 -12.61 -7.41 24.74
CA ASP A 64 -12.43 -8.44 25.78
C ASP A 64 -12.22 -9.85 25.18
N CYS A 65 -12.00 -9.96 23.87
CA CYS A 65 -11.77 -11.26 23.26
C CYS A 65 -10.54 -11.93 23.88
N VAL A 66 -10.67 -13.22 24.23
CA VAL A 66 -9.58 -13.98 24.85
C VAL A 66 -8.64 -14.47 23.76
N GLN A 67 -7.47 -13.84 23.68
CA GLN A 67 -6.40 -14.21 22.77
C GLN A 67 -5.88 -15.62 23.12
N PRO A 68 -5.84 -16.58 22.18
CA PRO A 68 -5.20 -17.87 22.42
C PRO A 68 -3.71 -17.68 22.73
N PRO A 69 -3.05 -18.60 23.47
CA PRO A 69 -1.62 -18.56 23.69
C PRO A 69 -0.86 -18.33 22.38
N LEU A 70 0.11 -17.41 22.40
CA LEU A 70 0.95 -17.17 21.23
C LEU A 70 1.79 -18.41 20.92
N PRO A 71 2.04 -18.71 19.64
CA PRO A 71 1.68 -17.92 18.46
C PRO A 71 0.27 -18.25 17.93
N SER A 72 -0.56 -17.21 17.72
CA SER A 72 -1.98 -17.35 17.34
C SER A 72 -2.48 -16.14 16.54
N GLU A 73 -3.56 -16.31 15.78
CA GLU A 73 -4.25 -15.18 15.14
C GLU A 73 -4.91 -14.28 16.20
N ASP A 74 -4.90 -12.95 15.98
CA ASP A 74 -5.55 -12.01 16.89
C ASP A 74 -7.07 -12.24 16.92
N CYS A 75 -7.63 -12.60 18.08
CA CYS A 75 -9.06 -12.91 18.22
C CYS A 75 -9.95 -11.74 17.80
N ILE A 76 -9.45 -10.50 17.92
CA ILE A 76 -10.19 -9.31 17.50
C ILE A 76 -10.40 -9.31 15.99
N LYS A 77 -9.51 -9.96 15.23
CA LYS A 77 -9.59 -10.06 13.75
C LYS A 77 -10.47 -11.20 13.27
N ALA A 78 -11.24 -11.85 14.15
CA ALA A 78 -12.19 -12.88 13.74
C ALA A 78 -13.15 -12.31 12.68
N THR A 79 -13.38 -13.11 11.64
CA THR A 79 -14.20 -12.72 10.50
C THR A 79 -15.63 -13.17 10.72
N VAL A 80 -16.58 -12.27 10.50
CA VAL A 80 -18.02 -12.53 10.61
C VAL A 80 -18.70 -12.23 9.28
N SER A 81 -19.80 -12.91 8.99
CA SER A 81 -20.66 -12.56 7.86
C SER A 81 -21.35 -11.22 8.11
N ALA A 82 -21.67 -10.48 7.05
CA ALA A 82 -22.35 -9.20 7.14
C ALA A 82 -23.13 -8.88 5.87
N THR A 83 -24.04 -7.92 5.98
CA THR A 83 -24.62 -7.22 4.82
C THR A 83 -24.18 -5.76 4.80
N LEU A 84 -23.98 -5.21 3.61
CA LEU A 84 -23.70 -3.79 3.39
C LEU A 84 -24.79 -3.18 2.52
N ARG A 85 -25.32 -2.05 2.99
CA ARG A 85 -26.21 -1.18 2.23
C ARG A 85 -25.52 0.16 2.01
N VAL A 86 -25.53 0.62 0.76
CA VAL A 86 -24.96 1.91 0.36
C VAL A 86 -26.09 2.86 0.04
N LEU A 87 -26.07 4.04 0.65
CA LEU A 87 -26.98 5.14 0.36
C LEU A 87 -26.17 6.26 -0.27
N GLN A 88 -26.63 6.79 -1.39
CA GLN A 88 -25.94 7.84 -2.12
C GLN A 88 -26.93 8.69 -2.93
N HIS A 89 -26.84 10.00 -2.78
CA HIS A 89 -27.36 10.97 -3.76
C HIS A 89 -26.28 11.36 -4.78
N PRO A 90 -26.65 12.02 -5.89
CA PRO A 90 -25.69 12.69 -6.76
C PRO A 90 -24.70 13.58 -5.99
N THR A 91 -23.53 13.80 -6.57
CA THR A 91 -22.54 14.75 -6.02
C THR A 91 -23.18 16.12 -5.80
N ASP A 92 -22.92 16.71 -4.63
CA ASP A 92 -23.47 18.00 -4.16
C ASP A 92 -24.91 17.98 -3.64
N GLU A 93 -25.48 16.81 -3.35
CA GLU A 93 -26.73 16.68 -2.58
C GLU A 93 -26.50 16.01 -1.21
N TRP A 94 -27.38 16.31 -0.25
CA TRP A 94 -27.36 15.65 1.05
C TRP A 94 -27.87 14.21 0.92
N THR A 95 -27.05 13.26 1.37
CA THR A 95 -27.47 11.87 1.55
C THR A 95 -27.91 11.66 3.00
N CYS A 96 -29.17 11.28 3.22
CA CYS A 96 -29.75 11.17 4.56
C CYS A 96 -30.11 9.73 4.91
N LEU A 97 -29.91 9.32 6.17
CA LEU A 97 -30.12 7.93 6.60
C LEU A 97 -31.56 7.43 6.43
N HIS A 98 -32.53 8.34 6.62
CA HIS A 98 -33.96 8.04 6.64
C HIS A 98 -34.73 8.61 5.44
N ASP A 99 -34.04 9.13 4.43
CA ASP A 99 -34.69 9.70 3.26
C ASP A 99 -35.10 8.57 2.28
N PRO A 100 -36.41 8.42 1.99
CA PRO A 100 -36.91 7.39 1.08
C PRO A 100 -36.51 7.64 -0.39
N THR A 101 -36.07 8.85 -0.75
CA THR A 101 -35.65 9.22 -2.10
C THR A 101 -34.17 8.94 -2.38
N THR A 102 -33.39 8.60 -1.35
CA THR A 102 -31.98 8.26 -1.50
C THR A 102 -31.79 6.95 -2.26
N SER A 103 -31.03 7.02 -3.36
CA SER A 103 -30.65 5.82 -4.11
C SER A 103 -29.92 4.86 -3.17
N THR A 104 -30.49 3.67 -3.06
CA THR A 104 -30.07 2.66 -2.11
C THR A 104 -29.73 1.40 -2.88
N THR A 105 -28.53 0.85 -2.69
CA THR A 105 -28.18 -0.45 -3.27
C THR A 105 -28.99 -1.56 -2.61
N ALA A 106 -29.21 -2.66 -3.32
CA ALA A 106 -29.59 -3.91 -2.67
C ALA A 106 -28.55 -4.28 -1.59
N ASN A 107 -29.00 -5.00 -0.55
CA ASN A 107 -28.10 -5.50 0.47
C ASN A 107 -27.06 -6.43 -0.16
N MET A 108 -25.79 -6.08 -0.05
CA MET A 108 -24.69 -6.90 -0.54
C MET A 108 -24.18 -7.80 0.58
N SER A 109 -24.07 -9.10 0.32
CA SER A 109 -23.47 -10.06 1.26
C SER A 109 -21.95 -10.00 1.18
N LEU A 110 -21.30 -10.00 2.35
CA LEU A 110 -19.85 -10.00 2.48
C LEU A 110 -19.43 -10.58 3.83
N ARG A 111 -18.12 -10.64 4.04
CA ARG A 111 -17.49 -10.90 5.33
C ARG A 111 -16.76 -9.66 5.81
N VAL A 112 -16.78 -9.42 7.12
CA VAL A 112 -16.11 -8.27 7.73
C VAL A 112 -15.29 -8.69 8.94
N ARG A 113 -14.17 -8.00 9.13
CA ARG A 113 -13.35 -8.08 10.35
C ARG A 113 -12.70 -6.75 10.65
N TYR A 114 -12.19 -6.58 11.87
CA TYR A 114 -11.25 -5.50 12.13
C TYR A 114 -9.94 -5.71 11.37
N ARG A 115 -9.29 -4.61 11.01
CA ARG A 115 -7.98 -4.60 10.34
C ARG A 115 -7.00 -3.67 11.03
N GLY A 116 -5.73 -3.81 10.66
CA GLY A 116 -4.62 -3.04 11.22
C GLY A 116 -3.78 -3.84 12.19
N ASP A 117 -3.04 -3.13 13.04
CA ASP A 117 -2.20 -3.72 14.06
C ASP A 117 -2.23 -2.88 15.34
N SER A 118 -1.45 -1.80 15.39
CA SER A 118 -1.55 -0.80 16.45
C SER A 118 -2.93 -0.16 16.51
N SER A 119 -3.56 0.07 15.35
CA SER A 119 -4.91 0.65 15.25
C SER A 119 -6.03 -0.23 15.79
N LEU A 120 -5.76 -1.51 16.10
CA LEU A 120 -6.71 -2.35 16.85
C LEU A 120 -6.92 -1.83 18.28
N ARG A 121 -5.99 -1.03 18.80
CA ARG A 121 -6.07 -0.43 20.14
C ARG A 121 -6.81 0.91 20.15
N PHE A 122 -7.24 1.41 18.98
CA PHE A 122 -8.05 2.63 18.90
C PHE A 122 -9.51 2.32 19.20
N THR A 123 -10.20 3.24 19.87
CA THR A 123 -11.65 3.13 20.11
C THR A 123 -12.46 3.22 18.81
N LYS A 124 -11.88 3.80 17.77
CA LYS A 124 -12.39 3.79 16.39
C LYS A 124 -11.56 2.82 15.56
N HIS A 125 -12.09 1.61 15.42
CA HIS A 125 -11.44 0.56 14.65
C HIS A 125 -11.50 0.80 13.14
N GLN A 126 -10.60 0.14 12.42
CA GLN A 126 -10.65 0.01 10.97
C GLN A 126 -11.27 -1.33 10.58
N TYR A 127 -11.94 -1.40 9.43
CA TYR A 127 -12.60 -2.63 8.96
C TYR A 127 -12.07 -3.08 7.60
N LEU A 128 -11.99 -4.38 7.39
CA LEU A 128 -11.81 -5.00 6.07
C LEU A 128 -13.15 -5.60 5.65
N LEU A 129 -13.67 -5.15 4.52
CA LEU A 129 -14.83 -5.70 3.84
C LEU A 129 -14.34 -6.70 2.79
N MET A 130 -14.89 -7.92 2.79
CA MET A 130 -14.45 -9.05 1.97
C MET A 130 -15.65 -9.65 1.24
N PHE A 131 -15.78 -9.35 -0.05
CA PHE A 131 -16.76 -9.93 -0.95
C PHE A 131 -16.24 -11.25 -1.53
N ASP A 132 -17.14 -12.22 -1.70
CA ASP A 132 -16.77 -13.53 -2.26
C ASP A 132 -16.52 -13.46 -3.78
N VAL A 133 -17.12 -12.46 -4.45
CA VAL A 133 -16.89 -12.16 -5.86
C VAL A 133 -16.45 -10.71 -6.03
N PRO A 134 -15.64 -10.38 -7.05
CA PRO A 134 -15.27 -8.99 -7.34
C PRO A 134 -16.52 -8.11 -7.48
N THR A 135 -16.66 -7.14 -6.58
CA THR A 135 -17.84 -6.29 -6.48
C THR A 135 -17.41 -4.82 -6.55
N PRO A 136 -17.97 -4.00 -7.45
CA PRO A 136 -17.69 -2.57 -7.48
C PRO A 136 -18.30 -1.91 -6.24
N LEU A 137 -17.63 -0.89 -5.69
CA LEU A 137 -18.12 -0.18 -4.53
C LEU A 137 -18.00 1.32 -4.76
N LEU A 138 -19.13 2.02 -4.70
CA LEU A 138 -19.27 3.42 -5.12
C LEU A 138 -18.76 3.58 -6.57
N VAL A 139 -17.88 4.54 -6.81
CA VAL A 139 -17.28 4.83 -8.13
C VAL A 139 -16.04 3.99 -8.43
N MET A 140 -15.65 3.07 -7.53
CA MET A 140 -14.40 2.34 -7.64
C MET A 140 -14.58 0.97 -8.33
N PRO A 141 -13.66 0.58 -9.24
CA PRO A 141 -13.71 -0.70 -9.95
C PRO A 141 -13.75 -1.92 -9.03
N ALA A 142 -14.46 -2.95 -9.51
CA ALA A 142 -14.72 -4.18 -8.78
C ALA A 142 -13.45 -4.88 -8.27
N ASP A 143 -13.51 -5.29 -7.00
CA ASP A 143 -12.54 -6.15 -6.33
C ASP A 143 -13.24 -6.86 -5.15
N THR A 144 -12.56 -7.83 -4.58
CA THR A 144 -13.01 -8.66 -3.45
C THR A 144 -12.80 -7.99 -2.11
N ASN A 145 -11.79 -7.12 -1.97
CA ASN A 145 -11.41 -6.56 -0.67
C ASN A 145 -11.39 -5.03 -0.66
N TRP A 146 -11.97 -4.45 0.38
CA TRP A 146 -12.03 -3.01 0.60
C TRP A 146 -11.73 -2.67 2.06
N ALA A 147 -11.05 -1.56 2.29
CA ALA A 147 -10.71 -1.09 3.63
C ALA A 147 -11.58 0.11 4.01
N LEU A 148 -12.18 0.06 5.20
CA LEU A 148 -12.73 1.23 5.87
C LEU A 148 -11.69 1.72 6.87
N HIS A 149 -10.92 2.73 6.47
CA HIS A 149 -9.92 3.36 7.34
C HIS A 149 -10.60 4.41 8.21
N GLY A 150 -10.62 4.18 9.54
CA GLY A 150 -11.06 5.17 10.52
C GLY A 150 -9.91 6.13 10.89
N PRO A 151 -9.94 7.40 10.48
CA PRO A 151 -8.86 8.37 10.72
C PRO A 151 -8.78 8.84 12.19
N PHE A 152 -8.59 7.91 13.13
CA PHE A 152 -8.71 8.19 14.56
C PHE A 152 -7.68 9.21 15.06
N ILE A 153 -6.41 9.05 14.67
CA ILE A 153 -5.33 9.96 15.04
C ILE A 153 -5.16 11.13 14.07
N ASP A 154 -5.83 11.09 12.92
CA ASP A 154 -5.73 12.09 11.87
C ASP A 154 -6.91 13.06 11.96
N GLY A 155 -6.77 14.15 12.73
CA GLY A 155 -7.80 15.17 12.88
C GLY A 155 -8.20 15.88 11.58
N SER A 156 -7.34 15.85 10.55
CA SER A 156 -7.68 16.38 9.22
C SER A 156 -8.57 15.42 8.41
N MET A 157 -8.52 14.13 8.73
CA MET A 157 -9.12 13.02 7.98
C MET A 157 -8.63 12.91 6.51
N MET A 158 -7.58 13.65 6.13
CA MET A 158 -7.14 13.82 4.74
C MET A 158 -5.86 13.07 4.40
N ARG A 159 -5.02 12.67 5.36
CA ARG A 159 -3.62 12.32 5.05
C ARG A 159 -3.47 11.15 4.09
N ASN A 160 -4.20 10.06 4.33
CA ASN A 160 -4.25 8.93 3.40
C ASN A 160 -4.90 9.32 2.06
N HIS A 161 -5.98 10.10 2.08
CA HIS A 161 -6.69 10.51 0.86
C HIS A 161 -5.77 11.34 -0.06
N LEU A 162 -5.07 12.32 0.51
CA LEU A 162 -4.08 13.15 -0.14
C LEU A 162 -2.90 12.33 -0.65
N ALA A 163 -2.33 11.45 0.17
CA ALA A 163 -1.18 10.67 -0.22
C ALA A 163 -1.45 9.83 -1.46
N HIS A 164 -2.60 9.15 -1.50
CA HIS A 164 -2.98 8.35 -2.65
C HIS A 164 -3.31 9.20 -3.88
N TRP A 165 -3.90 10.39 -3.71
CA TRP A 165 -4.09 11.33 -4.81
C TRP A 165 -2.77 11.82 -5.41
N LEU A 166 -1.81 12.23 -4.57
CA LEU A 166 -0.47 12.64 -4.99
C LEU A 166 0.23 11.52 -5.78
N TYR A 167 0.21 10.29 -5.26
CA TYR A 167 0.88 9.18 -5.94
C TYR A 167 0.21 8.83 -7.27
N ARG A 168 -1.13 8.85 -7.36
CA ARG A 168 -1.83 8.71 -8.65
C ARG A 168 -1.50 9.83 -9.63
N GLY A 169 -1.21 11.03 -9.13
CA GLY A 169 -0.74 12.16 -9.95
C GLY A 169 0.55 11.86 -10.72
N THR A 170 1.39 10.94 -10.25
CA THR A 170 2.58 10.49 -10.99
C THR A 170 2.21 9.67 -12.24
N GLY A 171 0.96 9.22 -12.36
CA GLY A 171 0.46 8.29 -13.37
C GLY A 171 0.48 6.82 -12.91
N ARG A 172 1.04 6.53 -11.73
CA ARG A 172 1.12 5.17 -11.17
C ARG A 172 -0.14 4.79 -10.40
N TYR A 173 -0.41 3.49 -10.32
CA TYR A 173 -1.48 2.99 -9.48
C TYR A 173 -1.21 3.33 -8.00
N SER A 174 -2.24 3.81 -7.32
CA SER A 174 -2.34 3.89 -5.86
C SER A 174 -3.80 3.74 -5.46
N PRO A 175 -4.11 3.08 -4.34
CA PRO A 175 -5.47 2.87 -3.86
C PRO A 175 -6.38 4.09 -4.02
N ARG A 176 -7.47 3.92 -4.78
CA ARG A 176 -8.54 4.93 -4.88
C ARG A 176 -9.25 5.02 -3.54
N SER A 177 -9.76 6.22 -3.24
CA SER A 177 -10.40 6.47 -1.95
C SER A 177 -11.53 7.49 -2.01
N GLN A 178 -12.48 7.34 -1.10
CA GLN A 178 -13.63 8.23 -0.95
C GLN A 178 -14.07 8.27 0.52
N HIS A 179 -14.35 9.47 1.04
CA HIS A 179 -14.93 9.63 2.38
C HIS A 179 -16.37 9.14 2.42
N VAL A 180 -16.74 8.51 3.53
CA VAL A 180 -18.08 7.96 3.78
C VAL A 180 -18.48 8.19 5.23
N ALA A 181 -19.78 8.32 5.48
CA ALA A 181 -20.36 8.21 6.82
C ALA A 181 -20.63 6.72 7.11
N LEU A 182 -20.11 6.19 8.22
CA LEU A 182 -20.30 4.78 8.57
C LEU A 182 -21.32 4.63 9.68
N TYR A 183 -22.30 3.75 9.44
CA TYR A 183 -23.17 3.18 10.45
C TYR A 183 -22.92 1.68 10.58
N ILE A 184 -22.86 1.19 11.81
CA ILE A 184 -22.83 -0.24 12.11
C ILE A 184 -24.09 -0.56 12.91
N ALA A 185 -24.88 -1.49 12.42
CA ALA A 185 -26.10 -1.88 13.09
C ALA A 185 -25.81 -2.73 14.34
N ASP A 186 -26.56 -2.46 15.41
CA ASP A 186 -26.53 -3.24 16.65
C ASP A 186 -27.21 -4.61 16.45
N PRO A 187 -27.22 -5.51 17.46
CA PRO A 187 -27.88 -6.82 17.36
C PRO A 187 -29.39 -6.76 17.06
N ASN A 188 -30.05 -5.62 17.25
CA ASN A 188 -31.46 -5.39 16.94
C ASN A 188 -31.67 -4.77 15.54
N GLY A 189 -30.59 -4.57 14.78
CA GLY A 189 -30.63 -3.94 13.46
C GLY A 189 -30.65 -2.42 13.47
N VAL A 190 -30.48 -1.77 14.63
CA VAL A 190 -30.51 -0.30 14.74
C VAL A 190 -29.16 0.26 14.29
N PRO A 191 -29.10 1.10 13.23
CA PRO A 191 -27.85 1.67 12.74
C PRO A 191 -27.26 2.66 13.74
N ILE A 192 -26.06 2.40 14.24
CA ILE A 192 -25.31 3.28 15.14
C ILE A 192 -24.21 4.00 14.37
N TYR A 193 -24.06 5.31 14.55
CA TYR A 193 -23.03 6.10 13.88
C TYR A 193 -21.62 5.82 14.44
N HIS A 194 -20.65 5.63 13.54
CA HIS A 194 -19.25 5.39 13.90
C HIS A 194 -18.30 6.54 13.49
N GLY A 195 -18.82 7.60 12.86
CA GLY A 195 -18.03 8.72 12.35
C GLY A 195 -17.73 8.62 10.86
N TYR A 196 -16.90 9.54 10.38
CA TYR A 196 -16.37 9.49 9.02
C TYR A 196 -15.27 8.44 8.87
N TYR A 197 -15.29 7.74 7.74
CA TYR A 197 -14.28 6.78 7.33
C TYR A 197 -13.78 7.14 5.94
N LEU A 198 -12.56 6.72 5.62
CA LEU A 198 -12.07 6.70 4.26
C LEU A 198 -12.25 5.28 3.71
N LEU A 199 -13.18 5.10 2.79
CA LEU A 199 -13.25 3.88 1.99
C LEU A 199 -12.05 3.89 1.04
N LEU A 200 -11.28 2.81 1.07
CA LEU A 200 -9.99 2.69 0.40
C LEU A 200 -9.91 1.32 -0.28
N GLU A 201 -9.40 1.27 -1.51
CA GLU A 201 -9.01 0.01 -2.13
C GLU A 201 -7.95 -0.69 -1.28
N THR A 202 -8.04 -2.01 -1.09
CA THR A 202 -6.86 -2.76 -0.64
C THR A 202 -5.89 -2.92 -1.81
N ILE A 203 -4.58 -2.93 -1.52
CA ILE A 203 -3.59 -3.33 -2.52
C ILE A 203 -3.83 -4.79 -2.86
N SER A 204 -4.16 -5.05 -4.12
CA SER A 204 -4.32 -6.38 -4.71
C SER A 204 -3.67 -6.39 -6.09
N TYR A 205 -3.50 -7.58 -6.65
CA TYR A 205 -2.67 -7.79 -7.86
C TYR A 205 -3.50 -8.15 -9.09
N GLY A 206 -4.82 -7.98 -9.00
CA GLY A 206 -5.73 -8.13 -10.14
C GLY A 206 -5.65 -6.94 -11.12
N PRO A 207 -6.32 -7.06 -12.28
CA PRO A 207 -6.21 -6.11 -13.40
C PRO A 207 -6.73 -4.70 -13.07
N ASN A 208 -7.63 -4.56 -12.08
CA ASN A 208 -8.18 -3.27 -11.65
C ASN A 208 -7.30 -2.53 -10.61
N ARG A 209 -6.15 -3.11 -10.26
CA ARG A 209 -5.24 -2.67 -9.18
C ARG A 209 -3.80 -2.64 -9.70
N VAL A 210 -2.86 -3.35 -9.06
CA VAL A 210 -1.45 -3.40 -9.53
C VAL A 210 -1.35 -4.06 -10.90
N GLY A 211 -2.12 -5.13 -11.13
CA GLY A 211 -2.09 -5.92 -12.37
C GLY A 211 -0.77 -6.65 -12.56
N LEU A 212 -0.70 -7.91 -12.11
CA LEU A 212 0.47 -8.76 -12.34
C LEU A 212 0.11 -9.98 -13.19
N ALA A 213 1.07 -10.43 -13.99
CA ALA A 213 0.97 -11.72 -14.66
C ALA A 213 0.81 -12.85 -13.64
N LEU A 214 0.00 -13.84 -13.98
CA LEU A 214 -0.11 -15.05 -13.17
C LEU A 214 1.26 -15.75 -13.08
N ASN A 215 1.54 -16.29 -11.90
CA ASN A 215 2.72 -17.11 -11.63
C ASN A 215 2.27 -18.39 -10.94
N VAL A 216 2.32 -19.50 -11.68
CA VAL A 216 1.75 -20.79 -11.27
C VAL A 216 2.87 -21.76 -10.98
N ALA A 217 2.72 -22.53 -9.90
CA ALA A 217 3.65 -23.58 -9.48
C ALA A 217 4.03 -24.59 -10.57
N ALA A 218 3.09 -24.90 -11.47
CA ALA A 218 3.27 -25.89 -12.52
C ALA A 218 4.02 -25.35 -13.75
N ASP A 219 4.32 -24.05 -13.79
CA ASP A 219 4.99 -23.44 -14.95
C ASP A 219 6.47 -23.81 -14.96
N SER A 220 7.03 -24.04 -16.14
CA SER A 220 8.49 -24.14 -16.30
C SER A 220 9.19 -22.78 -16.14
N ASP A 221 8.45 -21.68 -16.26
CA ASP A 221 8.91 -20.30 -16.12
C ASP A 221 8.20 -19.61 -14.93
N HIS A 222 8.86 -19.59 -13.77
CA HIS A 222 8.39 -18.89 -12.56
C HIS A 222 8.77 -17.40 -12.52
N SER A 223 9.20 -16.83 -13.64
CA SER A 223 9.54 -15.40 -13.73
C SER A 223 8.34 -14.46 -13.71
N GLY A 224 7.11 -15.01 -13.59
CA GLY A 224 5.81 -14.32 -13.55
C GLY A 224 5.67 -13.27 -12.45
N GLY A 225 4.43 -12.88 -12.13
CA GLY A 225 4.16 -11.87 -11.11
C GLY A 225 4.65 -12.29 -9.73
N TRP A 226 5.35 -11.37 -9.06
CA TRP A 226 5.75 -11.44 -7.66
C TRP A 226 5.40 -10.13 -6.97
N ALA A 227 4.95 -10.18 -5.72
CA ALA A 227 4.79 -8.99 -4.89
C ALA A 227 5.06 -9.28 -3.42
N TRP A 228 5.63 -8.31 -2.74
CA TRP A 228 5.92 -8.38 -1.32
C TRP A 228 5.82 -7.00 -0.67
N GLN A 229 5.80 -7.01 0.66
CA GLN A 229 5.90 -5.80 1.46
C GLN A 229 6.96 -5.96 2.54
N TYR A 230 7.53 -4.86 3.01
CA TYR A 230 8.24 -4.81 4.28
C TYR A 230 7.31 -4.28 5.36
N ASN A 231 7.09 -5.09 6.39
CA ASN A 231 6.24 -4.76 7.54
C ASN A 231 6.61 -5.68 8.71
N PRO A 232 6.19 -5.36 9.95
CA PRO A 232 6.16 -6.31 11.05
C PRO A 232 5.62 -7.70 10.67
N LEU A 233 6.37 -8.74 11.03
CA LEU A 233 5.94 -10.13 10.89
C LEU A 233 4.70 -10.38 11.76
N LYS A 234 3.67 -10.97 11.18
CA LYS A 234 2.49 -11.43 11.92
C LYS A 234 2.41 -12.94 11.87
N TYR A 235 1.79 -13.53 12.87
CA TYR A 235 1.53 -14.96 12.87
C TYR A 235 0.82 -15.38 11.56
N GLY A 236 1.32 -16.45 10.93
CA GLY A 236 0.77 -17.00 9.69
C GLY A 236 1.07 -16.19 8.42
N THR A 237 1.77 -15.06 8.50
CA THR A 237 2.21 -14.35 7.27
C THR A 237 3.30 -15.13 6.56
N TYR A 238 3.20 -15.21 5.23
CA TYR A 238 4.12 -15.96 4.40
C TYR A 238 5.36 -15.11 4.08
N SER A 239 6.54 -15.54 4.49
CA SER A 239 7.77 -14.78 4.38
C SER A 239 8.97 -15.73 4.48
N PRO A 240 9.95 -15.68 3.56
CA PRO A 240 11.13 -16.52 3.68
C PRO A 240 11.87 -16.25 4.99
N ASN A 241 12.63 -17.23 5.44
CA ASN A 241 13.63 -17.01 6.48
C ASN A 241 14.68 -15.98 6.02
N VAL A 242 15.43 -15.43 6.97
CA VAL A 242 16.46 -14.43 6.65
C VAL A 242 17.49 -15.06 5.73
N VAL A 243 17.68 -14.47 4.56
CA VAL A 243 18.78 -14.83 3.65
C VAL A 243 20.07 -14.32 4.28
N LEU A 244 20.89 -15.23 4.79
CA LEU A 244 22.16 -14.88 5.42
C LEU A 244 23.24 -14.68 4.36
N ASP A 245 23.25 -13.50 3.76
CA ASP A 245 24.36 -13.03 2.97
C ASP A 245 24.69 -11.56 3.30
N MET A 246 25.91 -11.13 2.96
CA MET A 246 26.38 -9.77 3.26
C MET A 246 25.61 -8.69 2.49
N TYR A 247 25.04 -9.02 1.33
CA TYR A 247 24.32 -8.08 0.46
C TYR A 247 22.96 -7.74 1.05
N HIS A 248 22.19 -8.76 1.42
CA HIS A 248 20.92 -8.66 2.11
C HIS A 248 21.09 -8.04 3.49
N GLY A 249 22.14 -8.41 4.24
CA GLY A 249 22.47 -7.75 5.51
C GLY A 249 22.70 -6.24 5.34
N LYS A 250 23.44 -5.83 4.30
CA LYS A 250 23.76 -4.42 4.07
C LYS A 250 22.61 -3.60 3.49
N PHE A 251 21.95 -4.09 2.45
CA PHE A 251 20.97 -3.34 1.67
C PHE A 251 19.52 -3.75 1.94
N GLY A 252 19.29 -5.01 2.28
CA GLY A 252 17.99 -5.49 2.78
C GLY A 252 17.77 -5.24 4.27
N MET A 253 18.79 -4.78 5.02
CA MET A 253 18.76 -4.56 6.48
C MET A 253 18.32 -5.79 7.29
N GLY A 254 18.53 -7.00 6.74
CA GLY A 254 18.01 -8.24 7.35
C GLY A 254 16.48 -8.34 7.41
N ALA A 255 15.77 -7.45 6.71
CA ALA A 255 14.32 -7.44 6.68
C ALA A 255 13.78 -8.61 5.84
N ARG A 256 12.82 -9.33 6.39
CA ARG A 256 12.15 -10.42 5.69
C ARG A 256 11.01 -9.89 4.82
N PRO A 257 10.99 -10.15 3.50
CA PRO A 257 9.89 -9.73 2.64
C PRO A 257 8.64 -10.55 2.97
N LEU A 258 7.52 -9.90 3.27
CA LEU A 258 6.23 -10.57 3.41
C LEU A 258 5.64 -10.76 2.03
N LEU A 259 5.53 -12.01 1.58
CA LEU A 259 5.01 -12.34 0.27
C LEU A 259 3.51 -12.07 0.21
N MET A 260 3.11 -11.31 -0.80
CA MET A 260 1.74 -10.89 -1.05
C MET A 260 1.18 -11.49 -2.34
N TYR A 261 2.05 -11.82 -3.30
CA TYR A 261 1.70 -12.51 -4.54
C TYR A 261 2.89 -13.31 -5.10
N PRO A 262 2.68 -14.56 -5.56
CA PRO A 262 1.46 -15.36 -5.38
C PRO A 262 1.16 -15.64 -3.90
N PRO A 263 -0.09 -15.98 -3.54
CA PRO A 263 -0.41 -16.39 -2.18
C PRO A 263 0.44 -17.60 -1.74
N GLY A 264 0.88 -17.63 -0.48
CA GLY A 264 1.74 -18.71 0.04
C GLY A 264 1.29 -20.14 -0.33
N PRO A 265 0.00 -20.50 -0.15
CA PRO A 265 -0.50 -21.84 -0.49
C PRO A 265 -0.43 -22.22 -1.97
N THR A 266 -0.21 -21.27 -2.89
CA THR A 266 -0.09 -21.56 -4.32
C THR A 266 1.36 -21.72 -4.79
N LEU A 267 2.34 -21.54 -3.91
CA LEU A 267 3.77 -21.67 -4.26
C LEU A 267 4.22 -23.12 -4.28
N SER A 268 5.09 -23.48 -5.22
CA SER A 268 5.88 -24.73 -5.16
C SER A 268 7.16 -24.54 -4.36
N GLN A 269 7.87 -25.65 -4.07
CA GLN A 269 9.21 -25.56 -3.47
C GLN A 269 10.19 -24.90 -4.44
N ARG A 270 10.11 -25.20 -5.74
CA ARG A 270 10.93 -24.54 -6.77
C ARG A 270 10.82 -23.02 -6.73
N MET A 271 9.59 -22.50 -6.71
CA MET A 271 9.35 -21.06 -6.64
C MET A 271 9.97 -20.41 -5.41
N ARG A 272 9.91 -21.08 -4.25
CA ARG A 272 10.52 -20.60 -3.01
C ARG A 272 12.04 -20.55 -3.12
N ASP A 273 12.66 -21.62 -3.61
CA ASP A 273 14.11 -21.70 -3.77
C ASP A 273 14.61 -20.63 -4.74
N GLU A 274 13.94 -20.45 -5.88
CA GLU A 274 14.27 -19.40 -6.85
C GLU A 274 14.18 -18.00 -6.26
N PHE A 275 13.15 -17.71 -5.44
CA PHE A 275 12.98 -16.40 -4.80
C PHE A 275 14.16 -16.05 -3.87
N VAL A 276 14.65 -17.01 -3.09
CA VAL A 276 15.71 -16.79 -2.09
C VAL A 276 17.12 -17.08 -2.61
N ASN A 277 17.27 -17.63 -3.82
CA ASN A 277 18.57 -18.02 -4.37
C ASN A 277 19.50 -16.80 -4.51
N VAL A 278 20.64 -16.83 -3.83
CA VAL A 278 21.60 -15.71 -3.81
C VAL A 278 22.26 -15.43 -5.16
N SER A 279 22.25 -16.40 -6.08
CA SER A 279 22.88 -16.33 -7.40
C SER A 279 21.90 -16.04 -8.53
N THR A 280 20.60 -16.29 -8.35
CA THR A 280 19.59 -16.12 -9.42
C THR A 280 18.34 -15.33 -9.00
N GLY A 281 18.03 -15.27 -7.71
CA GLY A 281 16.85 -14.58 -7.19
C GLY A 281 16.92 -13.07 -7.44
N PHE A 282 15.83 -12.48 -7.92
CA PHE A 282 15.81 -11.07 -8.34
C PHE A 282 16.14 -10.09 -7.20
N LEU A 283 15.67 -10.37 -5.98
CA LEU A 283 15.98 -9.54 -4.79
C LEU A 283 17.45 -9.66 -4.38
N PRO A 284 18.02 -10.87 -4.18
CA PRO A 284 19.46 -11.03 -3.97
C PRO A 284 20.31 -10.39 -5.06
N GLN A 285 19.95 -10.56 -6.35
CA GLN A 285 20.68 -9.95 -7.46
C GLN A 285 20.67 -8.42 -7.43
N TYR A 286 19.53 -7.81 -7.06
CA TYR A 286 19.46 -6.36 -6.85
C TYR A 286 20.41 -5.90 -5.73
N TYR A 287 20.44 -6.58 -4.59
CA TYR A 287 21.36 -6.23 -3.50
C TYR A 287 22.83 -6.44 -3.87
N ARG A 288 23.14 -7.46 -4.67
CA ARG A 288 24.49 -7.69 -5.21
C ARG A 288 24.91 -6.58 -6.18
N TYR A 289 24.00 -6.09 -7.01
CA TYR A 289 24.26 -4.94 -7.87
C TYR A 289 24.65 -3.72 -7.04
N LEU A 290 23.85 -3.38 -6.02
CA LEU A 290 24.13 -2.26 -5.12
C LEU A 290 25.50 -2.37 -4.44
N TRP A 291 25.95 -3.60 -4.20
CA TRP A 291 27.28 -3.85 -3.64
C TRP A 291 28.38 -3.62 -4.67
N HIS A 292 28.41 -4.40 -5.75
CA HIS A 292 29.58 -4.52 -6.62
C HIS A 292 29.59 -3.58 -7.82
N ASN A 293 28.42 -3.18 -8.34
CA ASN A 293 28.30 -2.70 -9.72
C ASN A 293 27.92 -1.22 -9.83
N MET A 294 28.23 -0.40 -8.82
CA MET A 294 27.94 1.04 -8.87
C MET A 294 28.80 1.80 -9.89
N THR A 295 29.95 1.24 -10.31
CA THR A 295 30.79 1.76 -11.41
C THR A 295 30.29 1.32 -12.79
N SER A 296 29.26 0.46 -12.86
CA SER A 296 28.51 0.14 -14.08
C SER A 296 27.06 0.64 -13.94
N PRO A 297 26.86 1.97 -13.85
CA PRO A 297 25.61 2.53 -13.36
C PRO A 297 24.39 2.23 -14.25
N LEU A 298 24.59 2.03 -15.56
CA LEU A 298 23.53 1.69 -16.50
C LEU A 298 22.93 0.29 -16.29
N ALA A 299 23.58 -0.59 -15.54
CA ALA A 299 23.05 -1.93 -15.25
C ALA A 299 21.95 -1.92 -14.17
N LEU A 300 21.74 -0.81 -13.46
CA LEU A 300 20.67 -0.68 -12.44
C LEU A 300 19.28 -1.03 -13.01
N LYS A 301 19.00 -0.59 -14.25
CA LYS A 301 17.72 -0.84 -14.93
C LYS A 301 17.41 -2.31 -15.25
N GLN A 302 18.40 -3.20 -15.10
CA GLN A 302 18.20 -4.65 -15.21
C GLN A 302 17.56 -5.22 -13.94
N HIS A 303 17.69 -4.52 -12.80
CA HIS A 303 17.23 -4.97 -11.49
C HIS A 303 15.96 -4.25 -11.04
N ILE A 304 15.86 -2.94 -11.29
CA ILE A 304 14.70 -2.13 -10.88
C ILE A 304 14.14 -1.29 -12.03
N ASP A 305 12.84 -0.95 -11.96
CA ASP A 305 12.26 0.15 -12.71
C ASP A 305 12.64 1.45 -12.00
N VAL A 306 13.67 2.12 -12.50
CA VAL A 306 14.25 3.32 -11.87
C VAL A 306 13.18 4.41 -11.69
N GLY A 307 12.25 4.55 -12.66
CA GLY A 307 11.13 5.49 -12.55
C GLY A 307 10.21 5.22 -11.36
N SER A 308 9.90 3.95 -11.08
CA SER A 308 9.03 3.58 -9.96
C SER A 308 9.66 3.89 -8.61
N PHE A 309 10.95 3.59 -8.49
CA PHE A 309 11.72 3.92 -7.29
C PHE A 309 11.85 5.43 -7.12
N VAL A 310 12.01 6.20 -8.20
CA VAL A 310 12.03 7.68 -8.12
C VAL A 310 10.67 8.24 -7.69
N ASP A 311 9.55 7.79 -8.28
CA ASP A 311 8.22 8.27 -7.88
C ASP A 311 7.91 7.90 -6.41
N TYR A 312 8.28 6.68 -5.98
CA TYR A 312 8.18 6.25 -4.57
C TYR A 312 9.06 7.11 -3.66
N PHE A 313 10.33 7.30 -4.03
CA PHE A 313 11.29 8.12 -3.28
C PHE A 313 10.77 9.54 -3.05
N LEU A 314 10.37 10.23 -4.11
CA LEU A 314 9.92 11.63 -4.02
C LEU A 314 8.65 11.76 -3.17
N HIS A 315 7.72 10.82 -3.31
CA HIS A 315 6.50 10.80 -2.51
C HIS A 315 6.80 10.55 -1.02
N THR A 316 7.65 9.58 -0.72
CA THR A 316 8.09 9.29 0.65
C THR A 316 8.79 10.48 1.29
N GLU A 317 9.75 11.11 0.58
CA GLU A 317 10.51 12.25 1.09
C GLU A 317 9.64 13.50 1.32
N TRP A 318 8.65 13.74 0.45
CA TRP A 318 7.73 14.85 0.63
C TRP A 318 6.72 14.60 1.73
N SER A 319 6.28 13.34 1.88
CA SER A 319 5.28 13.00 2.89
C SER A 319 5.80 13.04 4.32
N LEU A 320 7.11 12.95 4.52
CA LEU A 320 7.70 12.78 5.85
C LEU A 320 7.09 11.59 6.60
N ASN A 321 6.69 10.53 5.88
CA ASN A 321 6.06 9.36 6.48
C ASN A 321 6.98 8.73 7.53
N GLN A 322 6.48 8.50 8.74
CA GLN A 322 7.24 7.84 9.81
C GLN A 322 7.79 6.47 9.40
N ASP A 323 7.01 5.70 8.64
CA ASP A 323 7.35 4.33 8.24
C ASP A 323 8.24 4.26 6.98
N ALA A 324 8.27 5.34 6.21
CA ALA A 324 9.12 5.61 5.05
C ALA A 324 9.42 4.38 4.18
N TYR A 325 10.65 3.87 4.27
CA TYR A 325 11.18 2.82 3.41
C TYR A 325 11.26 1.45 4.10
N ALA A 326 10.81 1.35 5.37
CA ALA A 326 11.03 0.16 6.21
C ALA A 326 9.73 -0.56 6.60
N LYS A 327 8.60 0.13 6.63
CA LYS A 327 7.29 -0.43 6.96
C LYS A 327 6.23 0.09 5.99
N SER A 328 5.17 -0.68 5.80
CA SER A 328 4.14 -0.40 4.80
C SER A 328 4.71 -0.13 3.39
N ALA A 329 5.88 -0.70 3.10
CA ALA A 329 6.61 -0.48 1.86
C ALA A 329 6.36 -1.67 0.92
N TYR A 330 5.63 -1.42 -0.17
CA TYR A 330 5.25 -2.44 -1.15
C TYR A 330 6.17 -2.42 -2.35
N PHE A 331 6.41 -3.61 -2.90
CA PHE A 331 7.17 -3.82 -4.11
C PHE A 331 6.53 -4.95 -4.91
N PHE A 332 6.73 -4.92 -6.21
CA PHE A 332 6.32 -5.99 -7.08
C PHE A 332 7.31 -6.18 -8.22
N LYS A 333 7.19 -7.29 -8.92
CA LYS A 333 7.96 -7.60 -10.12
C LYS A 333 7.04 -8.36 -11.05
N ASP A 334 6.79 -7.81 -12.23
CA ASP A 334 5.99 -8.48 -13.24
C ASP A 334 6.84 -9.46 -14.07
N ARG A 335 6.19 -10.25 -14.93
CA ARG A 335 6.83 -11.31 -15.73
C ARG A 335 8.03 -10.78 -16.52
N GLN A 336 9.21 -11.32 -16.25
CA GLN A 336 10.47 -10.91 -16.92
C GLN A 336 10.76 -9.39 -16.83
N ARG A 337 10.17 -8.69 -15.86
CA ARG A 337 10.40 -7.26 -15.62
C ARG A 337 11.32 -7.03 -14.42
N PRO A 338 11.98 -5.86 -14.35
CA PRO A 338 12.63 -5.38 -13.14
C PRO A 338 11.65 -5.19 -11.98
N ILE A 339 12.18 -5.05 -10.76
CA ILE A 339 11.40 -4.75 -9.56
C ILE A 339 10.83 -3.33 -9.65
N GLU A 340 9.58 -3.15 -9.27
CA GLU A 340 8.95 -1.85 -9.09
C GLU A 340 8.68 -1.55 -7.62
N ALA A 341 8.84 -0.28 -7.24
CA ALA A 341 8.49 0.22 -5.91
C ALA A 341 7.07 0.81 -5.90
N GLY A 342 6.33 0.50 -4.84
CA GLY A 342 4.93 0.89 -4.67
C GLY A 342 3.96 -0.27 -4.88
N PRO A 343 2.65 0.00 -4.86
CA PRO A 343 2.04 1.30 -4.58
C PRO A 343 2.27 1.75 -3.12
N VAL A 344 2.19 3.06 -2.85
CA VAL A 344 2.30 3.60 -1.48
C VAL A 344 1.12 3.21 -0.58
N TRP A 345 1.36 3.13 0.73
CA TRP A 345 0.37 2.70 1.72
C TRP A 345 0.61 3.28 3.11
N ASP A 346 -0.45 3.39 3.91
CA ASP A 346 -0.45 3.77 5.33
C ASP A 346 0.31 5.07 5.65
N LEU A 347 -0.25 6.19 5.20
CA LEU A 347 0.28 7.54 5.40
C LEU A 347 -0.51 8.35 6.44
N ASN A 348 -1.10 7.68 7.43
CA ASN A 348 -1.78 8.37 8.54
C ASN A 348 -0.82 9.10 9.49
N LEU A 349 0.44 8.65 9.58
CA LEU A 349 1.56 9.26 10.33
C LEU A 349 2.51 10.05 9.41
N ALA A 350 1.95 10.75 8.43
CA ALA A 350 2.66 11.60 7.49
C ALA A 350 2.19 13.06 7.60
N TYR A 351 2.86 13.97 6.88
CA TYR A 351 2.47 15.37 6.73
C TYR A 351 2.22 16.09 8.07
N GLY A 352 3.27 16.16 8.89
CA GLY A 352 3.23 16.84 10.18
C GLY A 352 2.69 15.97 11.33
N LEU A 353 2.54 14.66 11.12
CA LEU A 353 2.36 13.67 12.17
C LEU A 353 3.50 12.65 12.17
N GLY A 354 3.58 11.86 13.25
CA GLY A 354 4.60 10.84 13.42
C GLY A 354 5.97 11.41 13.82
N SER A 355 6.95 10.53 13.96
CA SER A 355 8.29 10.88 14.45
C SER A 355 9.10 11.76 13.50
N HIS A 356 8.74 11.82 12.21
CA HIS A 356 9.43 12.61 11.20
C HIS A 356 8.70 13.92 10.82
N ALA A 357 7.66 14.30 11.57
CA ALA A 357 6.78 15.43 11.27
C ALA A 357 7.50 16.75 10.92
N HIS A 358 8.69 16.98 11.49
CA HIS A 358 9.50 18.19 11.32
C HIS A 358 10.94 17.87 10.91
N ALA A 359 11.17 16.74 10.22
CA ALA A 359 12.52 16.39 9.78
C ALA A 359 13.06 17.45 8.80
N ASP A 360 14.23 17.99 9.14
CA ASP A 360 14.98 18.99 8.35
C ASP A 360 16.04 18.33 7.45
N THR A 361 15.95 17.01 7.30
CA THR A 361 16.86 16.15 6.53
C THR A 361 16.10 15.25 5.57
N TRP A 362 16.83 14.50 4.75
CA TRP A 362 16.29 13.46 3.88
C TRP A 362 16.11 12.15 4.64
N LEU A 363 14.95 11.50 4.51
CA LEU A 363 14.64 10.25 5.22
C LEU A 363 15.49 9.08 4.70
N TYR A 364 15.81 9.06 3.41
CA TYR A 364 16.56 7.97 2.76
C TYR A 364 17.94 7.75 3.37
N LEU A 365 18.51 8.75 4.05
CA LEU A 365 19.84 8.66 4.65
C LEU A 365 19.95 7.54 5.69
N ALA A 366 18.84 7.21 6.36
CA ALA A 366 18.75 6.10 7.31
C ALA A 366 18.60 4.72 6.64
N HIS A 367 18.45 4.66 5.30
CA HIS A 367 18.12 3.45 4.56
C HIS A 367 19.20 3.11 3.53
N PRO A 368 20.10 2.15 3.80
CA PRO A 368 21.28 1.88 2.99
C PRO A 368 21.01 1.65 1.50
N ALA A 369 19.96 0.91 1.14
CA ALA A 369 19.62 0.67 -0.27
C ALA A 369 19.24 1.97 -0.99
N TRP A 370 18.35 2.77 -0.41
CA TRP A 370 17.89 4.04 -0.98
C TRP A 370 19.01 5.08 -1.04
N ARG A 371 19.83 5.13 0.01
CA ARG A 371 21.07 5.91 0.02
C ARG A 371 22.02 5.52 -1.11
N ARG A 372 22.16 4.21 -1.36
CA ARG A 372 22.97 3.70 -2.47
C ARG A 372 22.38 4.06 -3.83
N LEU A 373 21.06 4.05 -3.98
CA LEU A 373 20.39 4.47 -5.22
C LEU A 373 20.67 5.93 -5.56
N VAL A 374 20.63 6.85 -4.58
CA VAL A 374 20.98 8.27 -4.82
C VAL A 374 22.42 8.44 -5.32
N CYS A 375 23.32 7.50 -5.02
CA CYS A 375 24.69 7.50 -5.55
C CYS A 375 24.80 7.02 -7.01
N ASN A 376 23.72 6.56 -7.63
CA ASN A 376 23.67 6.22 -9.05
C ASN A 376 23.23 7.46 -9.87
N PHE A 377 23.96 7.77 -10.94
CA PHE A 377 23.70 8.98 -11.71
C PHE A 377 22.33 9.00 -12.40
N GLU A 378 21.85 7.86 -12.90
CA GLU A 378 20.54 7.77 -13.55
C GLU A 378 19.43 8.05 -12.54
N PHE A 379 19.55 7.51 -11.33
CA PHE A 379 18.60 7.76 -10.25
C PHE A 379 18.59 9.24 -9.81
N ALA A 380 19.77 9.83 -9.54
CA ALA A 380 19.87 11.23 -9.12
C ALA A 380 19.32 12.18 -10.20
N ASN A 381 19.70 11.98 -11.45
CA ASN A 381 19.21 12.74 -12.60
C ASN A 381 17.69 12.65 -12.73
N LEU A 382 17.14 11.44 -12.67
CA LEU A 382 15.70 11.22 -12.74
C LEU A 382 14.95 11.83 -11.56
N ALA A 383 15.47 11.71 -10.33
CA ALA A 383 14.83 12.28 -9.15
C ALA A 383 14.69 13.81 -9.25
N ILE A 384 15.75 14.50 -9.65
CA ILE A 384 15.75 15.97 -9.80
C ILE A 384 14.79 16.39 -10.93
N ALA A 385 14.92 15.77 -12.11
CA ALA A 385 14.08 16.09 -13.26
C ALA A 385 12.59 15.82 -12.95
N ARG A 386 12.29 14.68 -12.33
CA ARG A 386 10.93 14.27 -12.02
C ARG A 386 10.28 15.16 -10.98
N TRP A 387 10.98 15.53 -9.91
CA TRP A 387 10.46 16.47 -8.91
C TRP A 387 10.08 17.80 -9.55
N LYS A 388 11.00 18.42 -10.32
CA LYS A 388 10.75 19.71 -10.98
C LYS A 388 9.57 19.64 -11.95
N ALA A 389 9.44 18.55 -12.71
CA ALA A 389 8.30 18.34 -13.61
C ALA A 389 6.96 18.17 -12.86
N LEU A 390 6.94 17.40 -11.77
CA LEU A 390 5.73 17.22 -10.94
C LEU A 390 5.31 18.52 -10.26
N ARG A 391 6.27 19.29 -9.75
CA ARG A 391 6.04 20.60 -9.10
C ARG A 391 5.48 21.66 -10.03
N GLN A 392 5.71 21.54 -11.34
CA GLN A 392 5.08 22.37 -12.38
C GLN A 392 3.67 21.91 -12.78
N SER A 393 3.19 20.79 -12.23
CA SER A 393 1.94 20.16 -12.64
C SER A 393 1.10 19.71 -11.44
N VAL A 394 0.82 18.40 -11.34
CA VAL A 394 -0.08 17.79 -10.35
C VAL A 394 0.37 17.97 -8.90
N TRP A 395 1.65 18.26 -8.68
CA TRP A 395 2.21 18.48 -7.35
C TRP A 395 2.51 19.97 -7.09
N SER A 396 2.06 20.90 -7.94
CA SER A 396 2.18 22.33 -7.68
C SER A 396 1.44 22.74 -6.40
N ASP A 397 1.90 23.82 -5.76
CA ASP A 397 1.27 24.34 -4.53
C ASP A 397 -0.22 24.60 -4.72
N MET A 398 -0.57 25.20 -5.86
CA MET A 398 -1.97 25.47 -6.24
C MET A 398 -2.77 24.17 -6.39
N ALA A 399 -2.23 23.14 -7.05
CA ALA A 399 -2.94 21.87 -7.22
C ALA A 399 -3.19 21.19 -5.87
N VAL A 400 -2.19 21.15 -4.99
CA VAL A 400 -2.30 20.55 -3.66
C VAL A 400 -3.30 21.31 -2.79
N VAL A 401 -3.19 22.64 -2.71
CA VAL A 401 -4.08 23.47 -1.91
C VAL A 401 -5.52 23.33 -2.40
N THR A 402 -5.73 23.36 -3.72
CA THR A 402 -7.05 23.19 -4.33
C THR A 402 -7.64 21.82 -3.99
N PHE A 403 -6.86 20.75 -4.11
CA PHE A 403 -7.32 19.41 -3.76
C PHE A 403 -7.69 19.30 -2.29
N VAL A 404 -6.82 19.76 -1.37
CA VAL A 404 -7.07 19.67 0.08
C VAL A 404 -8.33 20.46 0.46
N GLN A 405 -8.51 21.67 -0.07
CA GLN A 405 -9.70 22.48 0.20
C GLN A 405 -10.98 21.84 -0.35
N ALA A 406 -10.93 21.33 -1.58
CA ALA A 406 -12.07 20.66 -2.21
C ALA A 406 -12.48 19.41 -1.42
N SER A 407 -11.52 18.58 -1.00
CA SER A 407 -11.78 17.37 -0.21
C SER A 407 -12.22 17.66 1.23
N ALA A 408 -11.75 18.75 1.85
CA ALA A 408 -12.13 19.14 3.20
C ALA A 408 -13.51 19.80 3.28
N SER A 409 -13.95 20.50 2.22
CA SER A 409 -15.21 21.27 2.21
C SER A 409 -16.46 20.45 2.62
N PRO A 410 -16.72 19.25 2.07
CA PRO A 410 -17.86 18.44 2.48
C PRO A 410 -17.83 18.05 3.97
N LEU A 411 -16.65 17.70 4.49
CA LEU A 411 -16.48 17.36 5.90
C LEU A 411 -16.69 18.59 6.80
N GLN A 412 -16.12 19.74 6.44
CA GLN A 412 -16.31 20.98 7.18
C GLN A 412 -17.79 21.37 7.27
N ARG A 413 -18.53 21.27 6.17
CA ARG A 413 -19.98 21.56 6.15
C ARG A 413 -20.78 20.59 6.99
N ASN A 414 -20.46 19.29 6.95
CA ASN A 414 -21.14 18.34 7.83
C ASN A 414 -20.81 18.61 9.31
N LEU A 415 -19.55 18.91 9.62
CA LEU A 415 -19.09 19.20 11.00
C LEU A 415 -19.68 20.48 11.57
N ALA A 416 -20.16 21.43 10.75
CA ALA A 416 -20.84 22.63 11.22
C ALA A 416 -22.12 22.33 12.03
N LYS A 417 -22.68 21.12 11.89
CA LYS A 417 -23.84 20.63 12.66
C LYS A 417 -23.45 20.00 14.00
N CYS A 418 -22.16 19.81 14.23
CA CYS A 418 -21.65 19.13 15.41
C CYS A 418 -21.11 20.15 16.44
N ASN A 419 -21.61 20.07 17.68
CA ASN A 419 -21.14 20.94 18.77
C ASN A 419 -19.74 20.56 19.26
N ASP A 420 -19.44 19.26 19.28
CA ASP A 420 -18.16 18.71 19.72
C ASP A 420 -17.55 17.86 18.61
N TRP A 421 -16.85 18.53 17.70
CA TRP A 421 -16.44 17.99 16.40
C TRP A 421 -15.62 16.68 16.48
N MET A 422 -14.94 16.41 17.60
CA MET A 422 -14.17 15.19 17.81
C MET A 422 -14.98 14.01 18.37
N SER A 423 -16.20 14.26 18.85
CA SER A 423 -17.07 13.24 19.45
C SER A 423 -17.62 12.23 18.44
N ARG A 424 -18.35 11.22 18.94
CA ARG A 424 -19.06 10.20 18.14
C ARG A 424 -20.56 10.54 17.95
N GLN A 425 -20.99 11.77 18.17
CA GLN A 425 -22.36 12.15 17.82
C GLN A 425 -22.52 12.18 16.29
N ASP A 426 -23.75 12.03 15.81
CA ASP A 426 -24.08 12.14 14.39
C ASP A 426 -23.45 13.42 13.78
N SER A 427 -22.95 13.32 12.55
CA SER A 427 -22.16 14.38 11.87
C SER A 427 -20.79 14.75 12.46
N CYS A 428 -20.38 14.24 13.62
CA CYS A 428 -19.07 14.51 14.21
C CYS A 428 -17.96 13.57 13.68
N ALA A 429 -16.70 13.99 13.77
CA ALA A 429 -15.59 13.28 13.14
C ALA A 429 -15.27 11.94 13.80
N SER A 430 -15.51 11.80 15.11
CA SER A 430 -15.11 10.65 15.92
C SER A 430 -13.60 10.41 15.78
N VAL A 431 -12.82 11.35 16.31
CA VAL A 431 -11.34 11.34 16.27
C VAL A 431 -10.77 11.50 17.68
N SER A 432 -9.49 11.21 17.85
CA SER A 432 -8.79 11.30 19.13
C SER A 432 -8.82 12.72 19.70
N ARG A 433 -9.01 12.82 21.02
CA ARG A 433 -8.92 14.08 21.78
C ARG A 433 -7.50 14.64 21.88
N SER A 434 -6.50 13.89 21.42
CA SER A 434 -5.12 14.39 21.30
C SER A 434 -4.95 15.40 20.16
N ASN A 435 -5.90 15.47 19.22
CA ASN A 435 -5.94 16.54 18.22
C ASN A 435 -6.25 17.88 18.91
N GLN A 436 -5.68 18.97 18.40
CA GLN A 436 -5.80 20.29 18.99
C GLN A 436 -6.54 21.26 18.05
N GLY A 437 -7.23 22.24 18.62
CA GLY A 437 -7.95 23.24 17.83
C GLY A 437 -9.19 22.70 17.11
N THR A 438 -9.58 23.41 16.06
CA THR A 438 -10.74 23.11 15.23
C THR A 438 -10.35 22.20 14.04
N TYR A 439 -11.35 21.65 13.36
CA TYR A 439 -11.12 20.95 12.08
C TYR A 439 -10.40 21.83 11.04
N VAL A 440 -10.72 23.13 10.99
CA VAL A 440 -10.09 24.08 10.07
C VAL A 440 -8.61 24.27 10.41
N ASP A 441 -8.25 24.30 11.70
CA ASP A 441 -6.85 24.37 12.13
C ASP A 441 -6.09 23.11 11.71
N GLN A 442 -6.71 21.93 11.82
CA GLN A 442 -6.11 20.65 11.39
C GLN A 442 -5.82 20.62 9.88
N VAL A 443 -6.75 21.10 9.06
CA VAL A 443 -6.58 21.20 7.60
C VAL A 443 -5.52 22.24 7.25
N SER A 444 -5.53 23.39 7.91
CA SER A 444 -4.56 24.47 7.68
C SER A 444 -3.13 24.04 8.04
N PHE A 445 -2.97 23.31 9.15
CA PHE A 445 -1.67 22.74 9.54
C PHE A 445 -1.16 21.72 8.52
N LEU A 446 -2.03 20.82 8.03
CA LEU A 446 -1.68 19.88 6.97
C LEU A 446 -1.17 20.62 5.72
N GLN A 447 -1.88 21.65 5.27
CA GLN A 447 -1.47 22.46 4.12
C GLN A 447 -0.14 23.17 4.36
N ALA A 448 0.06 23.78 5.52
CA ALA A 448 1.30 24.48 5.84
C ALA A 448 2.52 23.54 5.76
N ILE A 449 2.46 22.36 6.39
CA ILE A 449 3.57 21.39 6.40
C ILE A 449 3.85 20.85 4.99
N LEU A 450 2.81 20.60 4.18
CA LEU A 450 2.99 20.17 2.79
C LEU A 450 3.78 21.17 1.97
N LEU A 451 3.41 22.45 2.06
CA LEU A 451 4.04 23.54 1.31
C LEU A 451 5.46 23.82 1.85
N GLU A 452 5.64 23.78 3.16
CA GLU A 452 6.95 23.95 3.79
C GLU A 452 7.93 22.86 3.33
N ARG A 453 7.53 21.59 3.38
CA ARG A 453 8.38 20.48 2.94
C ARG A 453 8.62 20.52 1.42
N ALA A 454 7.62 20.89 0.62
CA ALA A 454 7.78 21.05 -0.83
C ALA A 454 8.85 22.11 -1.13
N ASN A 455 8.76 23.28 -0.50
CA ASN A 455 9.75 24.35 -0.64
C ASN A 455 11.14 23.92 -0.14
N TRP A 456 11.21 23.19 0.97
CA TRP A 456 12.47 22.62 1.48
C TRP A 456 13.14 21.70 0.46
N MET A 457 12.35 20.87 -0.24
CA MET A 457 12.83 20.00 -1.32
C MET A 457 13.21 20.80 -2.57
N ASP A 458 12.40 21.78 -2.98
CA ASP A 458 12.63 22.64 -4.15
C ASP A 458 14.04 23.26 -4.12
N ILE A 459 14.51 23.71 -2.95
CA ILE A 459 15.84 24.31 -2.78
C ILE A 459 16.99 23.29 -2.58
N ARG A 460 16.68 22.00 -2.43
CA ARG A 460 17.66 20.94 -2.11
C ARG A 460 17.79 19.86 -3.16
N MET A 461 16.87 19.75 -4.11
CA MET A 461 16.93 18.67 -5.13
C MET A 461 18.29 18.62 -5.83
N GLU A 462 18.84 19.76 -6.24
CA GLU A 462 20.12 19.80 -6.96
C GLU A 462 21.31 19.40 -6.08
N GLN A 463 21.18 19.46 -4.75
CA GLN A 463 22.18 19.00 -3.79
C GLN A 463 22.24 17.47 -3.70
N LEU A 464 21.33 16.75 -4.37
CA LEU A 464 21.49 15.32 -4.57
C LEU A 464 22.73 15.02 -5.41
N TYR A 465 23.17 15.94 -6.29
CA TYR A 465 24.48 15.84 -6.93
C TYR A 465 25.58 16.17 -5.94
N GLN A 466 26.52 15.26 -5.80
CA GLN A 466 27.60 15.38 -4.83
C GLN A 466 28.80 14.52 -5.20
N LYS A 467 29.95 14.87 -4.61
CA LYS A 467 31.10 13.97 -4.56
C LYS A 467 30.74 12.77 -3.69
N LEU A 468 31.03 11.56 -4.17
CA LEU A 468 30.72 10.33 -3.48
C LEU A 468 31.91 9.84 -2.67
N ASP A 469 31.61 9.27 -1.52
CA ASP A 469 32.57 8.55 -0.69
C ASP A 469 31.86 7.46 0.12
N GLY A 470 32.65 6.72 0.91
CA GLY A 470 32.12 5.67 1.78
C GLY A 470 31.24 6.20 2.92
N ALA A 471 31.38 7.47 3.30
CA ALA A 471 30.54 8.08 4.31
C ALA A 471 29.13 8.30 3.74
N ILE A 472 28.99 8.71 2.48
CA ILE A 472 27.75 9.00 1.76
C ILE A 472 27.08 7.74 1.21
N CYS A 473 27.82 6.85 0.56
CA CYS A 473 27.24 5.72 -0.16
C CYS A 473 27.44 4.37 0.54
N GLY A 474 28.07 4.39 1.72
CA GLY A 474 28.54 3.18 2.41
C GLY A 474 29.90 2.71 1.90
N THR A 475 30.66 2.05 2.77
CA THR A 475 32.07 1.66 2.57
C THR A 475 32.26 0.36 1.80
N VAL A 476 31.26 -0.09 1.03
CA VAL A 476 31.29 -1.38 0.32
C VAL A 476 31.31 -1.17 -1.18
N GLY A 477 32.10 -1.99 -1.88
CA GLY A 477 32.28 -1.95 -3.34
C GLY A 477 32.86 -0.64 -3.87
N ASP A 478 33.21 -0.64 -5.15
CA ASP A 478 33.75 0.55 -5.82
C ASP A 478 32.63 1.54 -6.13
N LEU A 479 32.98 2.83 -6.12
CA LEU A 479 32.07 3.94 -6.36
C LEU A 479 32.63 4.85 -7.45
N PRO A 480 31.77 5.43 -8.30
CA PRO A 480 32.19 6.58 -9.10
C PRO A 480 32.56 7.76 -8.18
N ALA A 481 33.31 8.74 -8.70
CA ALA A 481 33.68 9.91 -7.90
C ALA A 481 32.50 10.86 -7.66
N PHE A 482 31.53 10.90 -8.58
CA PHE A 482 30.33 11.75 -8.54
C PHE A 482 29.11 10.98 -9.08
N ASN A 483 27.90 11.40 -8.72
CA ASN A 483 26.62 10.78 -9.10
C ASN A 483 25.80 11.61 -10.11
N CYS A 484 26.42 12.39 -10.97
CA CYS A 484 25.68 13.27 -11.88
C CYS A 484 25.89 12.92 -13.37
N ALA A 485 26.98 12.24 -13.70
CA ALA A 485 27.32 11.81 -15.05
C ALA A 485 27.60 10.31 -15.11
N GLU A 486 27.40 9.73 -16.30
CA GLU A 486 27.59 8.29 -16.54
C GLU A 486 29.05 7.85 -16.32
N ASP A 487 30.00 8.70 -16.67
CA ASP A 487 31.44 8.45 -16.49
C ASP A 487 31.91 8.59 -15.03
N GLY A 488 31.00 8.98 -14.13
CA GLY A 488 31.28 9.12 -12.71
C GLY A 488 32.12 10.35 -12.33
N ASN A 489 32.28 11.31 -13.25
CA ASN A 489 32.99 12.57 -13.01
C ASN A 489 32.01 13.72 -12.73
N ASP A 490 32.52 14.81 -12.14
CA ASP A 490 31.73 16.04 -11.93
C ASP A 490 31.36 16.66 -13.28
N SER A 491 32.35 16.84 -14.17
CA SER A 491 32.19 17.44 -15.51
C SER A 491 31.44 18.79 -15.52
N GLY A 492 31.27 19.44 -14.36
CA GLY A 492 30.54 20.70 -14.17
C GLY A 492 29.16 20.56 -13.51
N CYS A 493 28.72 19.38 -13.12
CA CYS A 493 27.38 19.15 -12.58
C CYS A 493 27.15 19.80 -11.21
N LEU A 494 28.18 19.94 -10.38
CA LEU A 494 28.05 20.62 -9.08
C LEU A 494 27.97 22.14 -9.22
N THR A 495 28.45 22.69 -10.34
CA THR A 495 28.43 24.14 -10.61
C THR A 495 27.29 24.55 -11.53
N SER A 496 26.87 23.66 -12.44
CA SER A 496 25.81 23.89 -13.44
C SER A 496 24.85 22.68 -13.52
N PRO A 497 24.15 22.35 -12.42
CA PRO A 497 23.34 21.12 -12.30
C PRO A 497 22.23 21.04 -13.35
N ALA A 498 21.65 22.18 -13.75
CA ALA A 498 20.57 22.23 -14.74
C ALA A 498 20.91 21.53 -16.07
N ALA A 499 22.17 21.56 -16.50
CA ALA A 499 22.59 20.91 -17.75
C ALA A 499 22.39 19.38 -17.74
N TYR A 500 22.37 18.76 -16.55
CA TYR A 500 22.36 17.31 -16.38
C TYR A 500 20.96 16.72 -16.21
N TYR A 501 20.01 17.48 -15.66
CA TYR A 501 18.65 17.00 -15.46
C TYR A 501 17.63 17.59 -16.44
N SER A 502 17.88 18.76 -17.05
CA SER A 502 16.84 19.49 -17.82
C SER A 502 16.34 18.74 -19.06
N ASN A 503 17.18 17.89 -19.65
CA ASN A 503 16.84 17.08 -20.83
C ASN A 503 16.53 15.61 -20.49
N VAL A 504 16.54 15.26 -19.20
CA VAL A 504 16.26 13.89 -18.75
C VAL A 504 14.79 13.59 -18.99
N ARG A 505 14.55 12.57 -19.80
CA ARG A 505 13.20 12.08 -20.06
C ARG A 505 12.83 11.05 -19.01
N PHE A 506 11.73 11.28 -18.32
CA PHE A 506 11.21 10.30 -17.39
C PHE A 506 10.74 9.05 -18.16
N PRO A 507 11.11 7.83 -17.72
CA PRO A 507 10.71 6.62 -18.41
C PRO A 507 9.17 6.47 -18.40
N PRO A 508 8.56 5.98 -19.48
CA PRO A 508 7.13 5.77 -19.52
C PRO A 508 6.71 4.72 -18.49
N ILE A 509 5.57 4.96 -17.84
CA ILE A 509 4.93 3.96 -16.97
C ILE A 509 4.45 2.84 -17.88
N ARG A 510 4.91 1.63 -17.59
CA ARG A 510 4.57 0.45 -18.40
C ARG A 510 3.15 0.00 -18.04
N PRO A 511 2.34 -0.40 -19.02
CA PRO A 511 1.07 -1.03 -18.73
C PRO A 511 1.32 -2.39 -18.03
N PRO A 512 0.37 -2.86 -17.21
CA PRO A 512 0.36 -4.25 -16.72
C PRO A 512 0.51 -5.24 -17.87
N ASP A 513 1.10 -6.43 -17.61
CA ASP A 513 1.08 -7.53 -18.57
C ASP A 513 -0.36 -7.77 -19.07
N ASP A 514 -0.55 -7.78 -20.39
CA ASP A 514 -1.84 -7.97 -21.04
C ASP A 514 -2.27 -9.45 -21.06
N GLY A 515 -1.46 -10.34 -20.48
CA GLY A 515 -1.74 -11.77 -20.38
C GLY A 515 -1.62 -12.51 -21.72
N THR A 516 -0.99 -11.89 -22.73
CA THR A 516 -0.75 -12.53 -24.03
C THR A 516 0.21 -13.71 -23.94
N LYS A 517 1.09 -13.74 -22.93
CA LYS A 517 1.85 -14.94 -22.55
C LYS A 517 1.01 -15.78 -21.61
N LYS A 518 0.10 -16.57 -22.18
CA LYS A 518 -0.64 -17.59 -21.42
C LYS A 518 0.35 -18.62 -20.89
N THR A 519 0.32 -18.81 -19.57
CA THR A 519 0.70 -20.08 -18.96
C THR A 519 -0.03 -21.21 -19.71
N ASP A 520 0.72 -22.15 -20.28
CA ASP A 520 0.12 -23.34 -20.89
C ASP A 520 -0.36 -24.28 -19.78
N MET A 521 -1.61 -24.06 -19.35
CA MET A 521 -2.26 -24.89 -18.34
C MET A 521 -2.47 -26.35 -18.81
N GLN A 522 -2.18 -26.69 -20.08
CA GLN A 522 -2.35 -28.05 -20.62
C GLN A 522 -1.12 -28.96 -20.42
N GLN A 523 0.02 -28.45 -19.91
CA GLN A 523 1.19 -29.28 -19.58
C GLN A 523 1.24 -29.69 -18.09
N LEU A 524 0.11 -30.08 -17.52
CA LEU A 524 -0.01 -30.50 -16.11
C LEU A 524 0.26 -32.01 -15.87
N GLU A 525 0.84 -32.72 -16.84
CA GLU A 525 1.09 -34.16 -16.70
C GLU A 525 2.53 -34.42 -16.22
N GLN A 526 2.63 -34.82 -14.94
CA GLN A 526 3.83 -35.17 -14.16
C GLN A 526 4.60 -34.03 -13.47
N ALA A 527 3.89 -33.05 -12.89
CA ALA A 527 4.53 -32.15 -11.92
C ALA A 527 5.03 -32.94 -10.71
N SER A 528 6.33 -32.83 -10.41
CA SER A 528 6.91 -33.45 -9.22
C SER A 528 6.36 -32.79 -7.95
N ALA A 529 6.57 -33.40 -6.77
CA ALA A 529 6.24 -32.74 -5.50
C ALA A 529 6.96 -31.39 -5.33
N TYR A 530 8.12 -31.23 -5.96
CA TYR A 530 8.92 -30.00 -5.98
C TYR A 530 8.25 -28.85 -6.76
N ASP A 531 7.42 -29.21 -7.74
CA ASP A 531 6.71 -28.30 -8.67
C ASP A 531 5.22 -28.16 -8.34
N SER A 532 4.76 -28.85 -7.29
CA SER A 532 3.36 -28.81 -6.87
C SER A 532 3.13 -27.72 -5.79
N PRO A 533 1.97 -27.04 -5.79
CA PRO A 533 1.60 -26.13 -4.71
C PRO A 533 1.73 -26.79 -3.35
N SER A 534 2.44 -26.12 -2.44
CA SER A 534 2.69 -26.61 -1.09
C SER A 534 2.89 -25.44 -0.12
N ILE A 535 2.45 -25.63 1.11
CA ILE A 535 2.76 -24.73 2.22
C ILE A 535 4.06 -25.20 2.85
N ASP A 536 5.03 -24.30 2.96
CA ASP A 536 6.27 -24.52 3.70
C ASP A 536 6.15 -23.88 5.09
N PRO A 537 6.14 -24.68 6.18
CA PRO A 537 6.11 -24.17 7.54
C PRO A 537 7.27 -23.22 7.87
N CYS A 538 8.43 -23.36 7.22
CA CYS A 538 9.58 -22.46 7.42
C CYS A 538 9.33 -21.05 6.87
N TRP A 539 8.37 -20.89 5.96
CA TRP A 539 7.94 -19.60 5.45
C TRP A 539 6.76 -19.00 6.24
N LEU A 540 6.16 -19.74 7.18
CA LEU A 540 5.12 -19.19 8.04
C LEU A 540 5.75 -18.46 9.23
N ALA A 541 5.55 -17.15 9.29
CA ALA A 541 6.05 -16.36 10.40
C ALA A 541 5.29 -16.67 11.70
N MET A 542 6.03 -16.75 12.81
CA MET A 542 5.46 -16.90 14.17
C MET A 542 5.08 -15.55 14.82
N GLY A 543 5.21 -14.44 14.09
CA GLY A 543 5.03 -13.07 14.58
C GLY A 543 6.31 -12.42 15.11
N GLN A 544 6.25 -11.13 15.46
CA GLN A 544 7.38 -10.37 16.01
C GLN A 544 7.72 -10.69 17.47
N SER A 545 6.81 -11.31 18.21
CA SER A 545 6.85 -11.40 19.68
C SER A 545 7.11 -12.82 20.18
N VAL A 546 8.14 -13.49 19.65
CA VAL A 546 8.82 -14.58 20.38
C VAL A 546 10.10 -14.00 20.94
N THR A 547 9.99 -13.15 21.95
CA THR A 547 11.12 -12.93 22.88
C THR A 547 11.32 -14.24 23.61
N ALA A 548 12.50 -14.83 23.53
CA ALA A 548 12.83 -16.12 24.13
C ALA A 548 12.47 -16.15 25.62
N GLY A 549 11.30 -16.72 25.93
CA GLY A 549 10.86 -17.13 27.25
C GLY A 549 10.78 -18.64 27.23
N VAL A 550 11.76 -19.25 27.89
CA VAL A 550 11.94 -20.69 28.09
C VAL A 550 10.61 -21.38 28.41
N TRP A 551 10.20 -22.32 27.56
CA TRP A 551 9.32 -23.42 27.96
C TRP A 551 10.12 -24.71 27.90
N VAL A 552 10.61 -25.14 29.06
CA VAL A 552 11.03 -26.52 29.28
C VAL A 552 9.74 -27.34 29.40
N LEU A 553 9.56 -28.30 28.50
CA LEU A 553 8.68 -29.45 28.75
C LEU A 553 9.52 -30.74 28.70
N PRO A 554 9.16 -31.75 29.50
CA PRO A 554 10.07 -32.82 29.88
C PRO A 554 10.17 -33.91 28.82
N GLU A 555 11.40 -34.42 28.69
CA GLU A 555 11.79 -35.75 28.22
C GLU A 555 11.64 -36.13 26.73
N ARG A 556 12.81 -36.07 26.05
CA ARG A 556 13.41 -37.00 25.06
C ARG A 556 12.43 -37.71 24.09
N THR A 557 12.53 -37.50 22.77
CA THR A 557 13.68 -37.95 21.95
C THR A 557 13.82 -37.19 20.62
N GLN A 558 15.08 -36.86 20.29
CA GLN A 558 15.68 -36.59 18.96
C GLN A 558 15.22 -35.36 18.13
N ARG A 559 16.08 -34.32 18.19
CA ARG A 559 16.38 -33.25 17.20
C ARG A 559 15.20 -32.65 16.43
N ASP A 560 14.69 -31.53 16.93
CA ASP A 560 14.22 -30.40 16.11
C ASP A 560 14.40 -29.11 16.91
N VAL A 561 15.27 -28.23 16.41
CA VAL A 561 15.49 -26.89 16.97
C VAL A 561 14.88 -25.89 15.99
N CYS A 562 13.61 -25.53 16.20
CA CYS A 562 13.03 -24.32 15.63
C CYS A 562 13.40 -23.12 16.52
N VAL A 563 14.66 -22.73 16.48
CA VAL A 563 15.10 -21.36 16.78
C VAL A 563 15.47 -20.76 15.43
N GLN A 564 14.99 -19.55 15.12
CA GLN A 564 15.30 -18.85 13.87
C GLN A 564 16.82 -18.82 13.61
N GLN A 565 17.31 -19.78 12.84
CA GLN A 565 18.66 -19.92 12.34
C GLN A 565 18.60 -20.52 10.93
N PRO A 566 19.60 -20.24 10.07
CA PRO A 566 19.56 -20.45 8.63
C PRO A 566 19.38 -21.93 8.32
N CYS A 567 18.45 -22.24 7.41
CA CYS A 567 18.36 -23.59 6.86
C CYS A 567 19.59 -23.80 5.97
N ASP A 568 20.46 -24.73 6.36
CA ASP A 568 21.53 -25.23 5.50
C ASP A 568 20.91 -25.85 4.25
N ILE A 569 21.42 -25.41 3.09
CA ILE A 569 21.10 -25.94 1.77
C ILE A 569 21.65 -27.36 1.72
N VAL A 570 20.78 -28.36 1.50
CA VAL A 570 21.20 -29.71 1.06
C VAL A 570 20.93 -29.83 -0.43
#